data_AF-A0A179D6U1-F1
#
_entry.id   AF-A0A179D6U1-F1
#
_cell.length_a   1.000
_cell.length_b   1.000
_cell.length_c   1.000
_cell.angle_alpha   90.00
_cell.angle_beta   90.00
_cell.angle_gamma   90.00
#
_symmetry.space_group_name_H-M   'P 1'
#
loop_
_entity.id
_entity.type
_entity.pdbx_description
1 polymer ?
#
loop_
_entity_poly.entity_id
_entity_poly.type
_entity_poly.pdbx_seq_one_letter_code
_entity_poly.pdbx_strand_id
1 'polypeptide(L)'
;MKEKPSLELKRLRESLNKAVKEFNRIFGKDVSDTSLEKSISGNIDSVCLDLLLMEYLRWKTIMIKEALKCNDFSHMLELDHTKCSIGQFILDFTPPDETSKRLIEEIARIHEKLHSEFRKLSEDLKSGQVDCEDVKKRLKQRLFPLLNELVDLLTDLSNHLEKLEAER
;
A
#
# COMPACT_ATOMS: atom_id res chain seq x y z
N MET A 1 5.50 33.20 -11.05
CA MET A 1 4.07 33.10 -10.63
C MET A 1 3.89 31.74 -9.99
N LYS A 2 3.45 31.66 -8.73
CA LYS A 2 3.11 30.36 -8.12
C LYS A 2 1.75 29.92 -8.65
N GLU A 3 1.71 28.85 -9.43
CA GLU A 3 0.45 28.31 -9.95
C GLU A 3 -0.45 27.88 -8.79
N LYS A 4 -1.74 28.21 -8.89
CA LYS A 4 -2.73 27.80 -7.89
C LYS A 4 -2.99 26.30 -8.08
N PRO A 5 -2.99 25.49 -7.01
CA PRO A 5 -3.34 24.08 -7.10
C PRO A 5 -4.72 23.90 -7.74
N SER A 6 -4.83 22.96 -8.68
CA SER A 6 -6.08 22.61 -9.34
C SER A 6 -7.16 22.24 -8.31
N LEU A 7 -8.43 22.42 -8.66
CA LEU A 7 -9.55 22.09 -7.78
C LEU A 7 -9.53 20.60 -7.35
N GLU A 8 -8.99 19.73 -8.20
CA GLU A 8 -8.80 18.31 -7.94
C GLU A 8 -7.73 18.06 -6.88
N LEU A 9 -6.59 18.76 -6.93
CA LEU A 9 -5.55 18.69 -5.90
C LEU A 9 -6.06 19.10 -4.51
N LYS A 10 -6.96 20.10 -4.45
CA LYS A 10 -7.59 20.51 -3.19
C LYS A 10 -8.50 19.42 -2.62
N ARG A 11 -9.31 18.77 -3.46
CA ARG A 11 -10.19 17.67 -3.05
C ARG A 11 -9.40 16.43 -2.63
N LEU A 12 -8.31 16.12 -3.33
CA LEU A 12 -7.41 15.02 -2.99
C LEU A 12 -6.80 15.27 -1.61
N ARG A 13 -6.30 16.49 -1.36
CA ARG A 13 -5.73 16.92 -0.07
C ARG A 13 -6.72 16.79 1.10
N GLU A 14 -7.98 17.17 0.89
CA GLU A 14 -9.02 17.05 1.92
C GLU A 14 -9.33 15.58 2.25
N SER A 15 -9.44 14.73 1.24
CA SER A 15 -9.64 13.28 1.42
C SER A 15 -8.46 12.61 2.12
N LEU A 16 -7.23 13.01 1.76
CA LEU A 16 -5.98 12.58 2.40
C LEU A 16 -5.93 12.91 3.88
N ASN A 17 -6.16 14.19 4.22
CA ASN A 17 -6.13 14.67 5.59
C ASN A 17 -7.17 13.94 6.45
N LYS A 18 -8.29 13.55 5.85
CA LYS A 18 -9.31 12.75 6.53
C LYS A 18 -8.83 11.32 6.78
N ALA A 19 -8.22 10.66 5.80
CA ALA A 19 -7.68 9.31 5.94
C ALA A 19 -6.53 9.22 6.96
N VAL A 20 -5.62 10.20 6.96
CA VAL A 20 -4.50 10.31 7.92
C VAL A 20 -5.02 10.54 9.34
N LYS A 21 -5.97 11.46 9.51
CA LYS A 21 -6.62 11.68 10.82
C LYS A 21 -7.32 10.43 11.33
N GLU A 22 -7.98 9.68 10.44
CA GLU A 22 -8.61 8.41 10.78
C GLU A 22 -7.57 7.37 11.23
N PHE A 23 -6.45 7.26 10.51
CA PHE A 23 -5.34 6.36 10.85
C PHE A 23 -4.69 6.71 12.20
N ASN A 24 -4.34 7.98 12.41
CA ASN A 24 -3.75 8.46 13.67
C ASN A 24 -4.74 8.28 14.83
N ARG A 25 -6.05 8.50 14.61
CA ARG A 25 -7.11 8.28 15.60
C ARG A 25 -7.25 6.81 15.99
N ILE A 26 -7.20 5.89 15.04
CA ILE A 26 -7.41 4.46 15.31
C ILE A 26 -6.19 3.84 16.02
N PHE A 27 -4.97 4.30 15.71
CA PHE A 27 -3.74 3.61 16.11
C PHE A 27 -2.79 4.43 16.98
N GLY A 28 -3.09 5.69 17.29
CA GLY A 28 -2.31 6.52 18.21
C GLY A 28 -0.88 6.82 17.75
N LYS A 29 -0.58 6.62 16.47
CA LYS A 29 0.70 6.98 15.85
C LYS A 29 0.53 8.29 15.10
N ASP A 30 1.36 9.28 15.41
CA ASP A 30 1.42 10.52 14.64
C ASP A 30 2.17 10.26 13.33
N VAL A 31 1.43 10.06 12.24
CA VAL A 31 1.93 10.36 10.90
C VAL A 31 1.82 11.88 10.77
N SER A 32 2.95 12.59 10.79
CA SER A 32 2.96 14.06 10.86
C SER A 32 2.59 14.71 9.53
N ASP A 33 1.71 15.72 9.58
CA ASP A 33 1.26 16.56 8.45
C ASP A 33 2.41 17.11 7.58
N THR A 34 3.61 17.27 8.14
CA THR A 34 4.80 17.82 7.47
C THR A 34 5.40 16.94 6.37
N SER A 35 5.24 15.61 6.44
CA SER A 35 5.69 14.71 5.35
C SER A 35 4.76 14.84 4.14
N LEU A 36 3.46 14.98 4.42
CA LEU A 36 2.38 15.07 3.43
C LEU A 36 2.33 16.43 2.72
N GLU A 37 2.65 17.52 3.41
CA GLU A 37 2.73 18.85 2.79
C GLU A 37 3.87 18.96 1.77
N LYS A 38 4.95 18.18 1.92
CA LYS A 38 6.01 18.08 0.92
C LYS A 38 5.56 17.28 -0.30
N SER A 39 4.90 16.13 -0.11
CA SER A 39 4.43 15.30 -1.22
C SER A 39 3.44 16.07 -2.12
N ILE A 40 2.50 16.82 -1.54
CA ILE A 40 1.49 17.59 -2.29
C ILE A 40 2.09 18.71 -3.17
N SER A 41 3.38 19.04 -2.99
CA SER A 41 4.10 19.99 -3.85
C SER A 41 4.88 19.35 -5.02
N GLY A 42 4.91 18.01 -5.12
CA GLY A 42 5.58 17.26 -6.19
C GLY A 42 4.63 16.66 -7.23
N ASN A 43 5.18 15.81 -8.10
CA ASN A 43 4.47 15.12 -9.18
C ASN A 43 3.29 14.31 -8.62
N ILE A 44 2.16 14.36 -9.33
CA ILE A 44 0.93 13.61 -9.03
C ILE A 44 1.24 12.13 -8.76
N ASP A 45 2.21 11.56 -9.47
CA ASP A 45 2.61 10.16 -9.31
C ASP A 45 3.24 9.85 -7.93
N SER A 46 4.04 10.75 -7.35
CA SER A 46 4.61 10.57 -6.00
C SER A 46 3.52 10.70 -4.92
N VAL A 47 2.64 11.69 -5.04
CA VAL A 47 1.48 11.84 -4.13
C VAL A 47 0.56 10.62 -4.18
N CYS A 48 0.34 10.10 -5.39
CA CYS A 48 -0.43 8.87 -5.58
C CYS A 48 0.26 7.68 -4.91
N LEU A 49 1.58 7.55 -4.97
CA LEU A 49 2.32 6.49 -4.26
C LEU A 49 2.21 6.58 -2.74
N ASP A 50 2.30 7.78 -2.16
CA ASP A 50 2.11 7.97 -0.72
C ASP A 50 0.69 7.61 -0.27
N LEU A 51 -0.31 7.98 -1.06
CA LEU A 51 -1.69 7.56 -0.88
C LEU A 51 -1.85 6.05 -0.89
N LEU A 52 -1.28 5.39 -1.90
CA LEU A 52 -1.31 3.94 -2.05
C LEU A 52 -0.62 3.25 -0.89
N LEU A 53 0.50 3.80 -0.41
CA LEU A 53 1.21 3.29 0.76
C LEU A 53 0.32 3.35 2.01
N MET A 54 -0.39 4.45 2.23
CA MET A 54 -1.32 4.57 3.36
C MET A 54 -2.50 3.60 3.26
N GLU A 55 -3.12 3.49 2.09
CA GLU A 55 -4.21 2.54 1.85
C GLU A 55 -3.75 1.10 2.07
N TYR A 56 -2.54 0.79 1.64
CA TYR A 56 -1.92 -0.50 1.84
C TYR A 56 -1.60 -0.79 3.30
N LEU A 57 -1.05 0.17 4.04
CA LEU A 57 -0.81 0.01 5.49
C LEU A 57 -2.13 -0.23 6.24
N ARG A 58 -3.21 0.43 5.83
CA ARG A 58 -4.56 0.18 6.36
C ARG A 58 -5.04 -1.23 6.00
N TRP A 59 -4.94 -1.63 4.73
CA TRP A 59 -5.31 -2.96 4.27
C TRP A 59 -4.53 -4.05 5.04
N LYS A 60 -3.20 -3.95 5.09
CA LYS A 60 -2.30 -4.80 5.89
C LYS A 60 -2.78 -4.93 7.33
N THR A 61 -3.15 -3.82 7.96
CA THR A 61 -3.57 -3.82 9.37
C THR A 61 -4.88 -4.59 9.57
N ILE A 62 -5.84 -4.40 8.67
CA ILE A 62 -7.11 -5.16 8.70
C ILE A 62 -6.81 -6.65 8.48
N MET A 63 -6.02 -6.98 7.44
CA MET A 63 -5.64 -8.37 7.11
C MET A 63 -5.01 -9.09 8.32
N ILE A 64 -4.02 -8.48 8.96
CA ILE A 64 -3.33 -9.07 10.12
C ILE A 64 -4.30 -9.24 11.29
N LYS A 65 -5.13 -8.23 11.56
CA LYS A 65 -6.10 -8.28 12.66
C LYS A 65 -7.11 -9.41 12.47
N GLU A 66 -7.65 -9.55 11.25
CA GLU A 66 -8.63 -10.60 10.97
C GLU A 66 -7.98 -11.99 10.93
N ALA A 67 -6.78 -12.12 10.34
CA ALA A 67 -6.02 -13.37 10.39
C ALA A 67 -5.76 -13.83 11.84
N LEU A 68 -5.40 -12.91 12.74
CA LEU A 68 -5.17 -13.22 14.16
C LEU A 68 -6.43 -13.60 14.94
N LYS A 69 -7.63 -13.37 14.40
CA LYS A 69 -8.88 -13.93 14.96
C LYS A 69 -9.11 -15.38 14.56
N CYS A 70 -8.26 -15.93 13.69
CA CYS A 70 -8.29 -17.32 13.21
C CYS A 70 -9.65 -17.72 12.60
N ASN A 71 -10.28 -16.79 11.90
CA ASN A 71 -11.52 -17.01 11.17
C ASN A 71 -11.30 -16.71 9.68
N ASP A 72 -12.14 -17.28 8.82
CA ASP A 72 -12.17 -16.92 7.40
C ASP A 72 -12.46 -15.42 7.23
N PHE A 73 -11.58 -14.71 6.52
CA PHE A 73 -11.65 -13.27 6.28
C PHE A 73 -11.89 -12.92 4.81
N SER A 74 -12.13 -13.92 3.95
CA SER A 74 -12.32 -13.74 2.50
C SER A 74 -13.49 -12.83 2.12
N HIS A 75 -14.49 -12.69 3.00
CA HIS A 75 -15.65 -11.82 2.79
C HIS A 75 -15.40 -10.36 3.20
N MET A 76 -14.32 -10.08 3.92
CA MET A 76 -14.03 -8.74 4.44
C MET A 76 -13.07 -7.95 3.55
N LEU A 77 -12.37 -8.63 2.64
CA LEU A 77 -11.16 -8.14 2.00
C LEU A 77 -11.13 -8.53 0.53
N GLU A 78 -10.74 -7.59 -0.33
CA GLU A 78 -10.44 -7.89 -1.73
C GLU A 78 -9.12 -8.68 -1.79
N LEU A 79 -9.20 -9.91 -2.29
CA LEU A 79 -8.07 -10.84 -2.40
C LEU A 79 -7.56 -10.95 -3.84
N ASP A 80 -8.22 -10.34 -4.82
CA ASP A 80 -7.74 -10.17 -6.17
C ASP A 80 -6.74 -9.00 -6.23
N HIS A 81 -5.47 -9.34 -6.50
CA HIS A 81 -4.38 -8.34 -6.57
C HIS A 81 -4.57 -7.35 -7.72
N THR A 82 -5.42 -7.63 -8.70
CA THR A 82 -5.66 -6.69 -9.80
C THR A 82 -6.70 -5.64 -9.44
N LYS A 83 -7.55 -5.89 -8.43
CA LYS A 83 -8.70 -5.03 -8.10
C LYS A 83 -8.45 -4.05 -6.97
N CYS A 84 -7.38 -4.23 -6.19
CA CYS A 84 -7.02 -3.28 -5.15
C CYS A 84 -6.34 -2.03 -5.76
N SER A 85 -6.19 -0.98 -4.96
CA SER A 85 -5.64 0.29 -5.45
C SER A 85 -4.20 0.20 -5.94
N ILE A 86 -3.34 -0.60 -5.28
CA ILE A 86 -1.99 -0.89 -5.78
C ILE A 86 -2.06 -1.63 -7.12
N GLY A 87 -2.96 -2.60 -7.25
CA GLY A 87 -3.17 -3.35 -8.49
C GLY A 87 -3.53 -2.46 -9.66
N GLN A 88 -4.49 -1.56 -9.46
CA GLN A 88 -4.90 -0.57 -10.46
C GLN A 88 -3.76 0.39 -10.80
N PHE A 89 -3.03 0.89 -9.79
CA PHE A 89 -1.85 1.72 -10.03
C PHE A 89 -0.80 1.03 -10.89
N ILE A 90 -0.45 -0.22 -10.60
CA ILE A 90 0.52 -1.00 -11.40
C ILE A 90 0.08 -1.10 -12.87
N LEU A 91 -1.22 -1.31 -13.12
CA LEU A 91 -1.78 -1.45 -14.46
C LEU A 91 -1.76 -0.13 -15.24
N ASP A 92 -2.01 1.00 -14.56
CA ASP A 92 -2.11 2.32 -15.17
C ASP A 92 -0.76 3.06 -15.25
N PHE A 93 0.22 2.66 -14.44
CA PHE A 93 1.51 3.35 -14.33
C PHE A 93 2.34 3.20 -15.60
N THR A 94 2.69 4.33 -16.21
CA THR A 94 3.60 4.38 -17.35
C THR A 94 5.00 4.80 -16.88
N PRO A 95 5.99 3.89 -16.84
CA PRO A 95 7.30 4.18 -16.29
C PRO A 95 8.06 5.20 -17.15
N PRO A 96 8.60 6.29 -16.57
CA PRO A 96 9.34 7.32 -17.30
C PRO A 96 10.77 6.90 -17.70
N ASP A 97 11.34 5.89 -17.04
CA ASP A 97 12.66 5.34 -17.33
C ASP A 97 12.76 3.84 -16.98
N GLU A 98 13.91 3.23 -17.28
CA GLU A 98 14.18 1.82 -16.99
C GLU A 98 14.26 1.50 -15.49
N THR A 99 14.59 2.47 -14.64
CA THR A 99 14.65 2.26 -13.18
C THR A 99 13.24 2.12 -12.61
N SER A 100 12.35 3.07 -12.93
CA SER A 100 10.93 3.01 -12.59
C SER A 100 10.26 1.76 -13.15
N LYS A 101 10.61 1.36 -14.38
CA LYS A 101 10.10 0.14 -15.00
C LYS A 101 10.48 -1.12 -14.22
N ARG A 102 11.76 -1.27 -13.86
CA ARG A 102 12.21 -2.40 -13.05
C ARG A 102 11.51 -2.43 -11.68
N LEU A 103 11.41 -1.27 -11.02
CA LEU A 103 10.75 -1.17 -9.72
C LEU A 103 9.27 -1.56 -9.81
N ILE A 104 8.52 -1.09 -10.81
CA ILE A 104 7.09 -1.45 -10.93
C ILE A 104 6.89 -2.94 -11.25
N GLU A 105 7.78 -3.54 -12.05
CA GLU A 105 7.77 -4.98 -12.32
C GLU A 105 8.01 -5.81 -11.04
N GLU A 106 8.95 -5.39 -10.19
CA GLU A 106 9.21 -6.03 -8.89
C GLU A 106 8.05 -5.85 -7.91
N ILE A 107 7.49 -4.63 -7.83
CA ILE A 107 6.28 -4.32 -7.05
C ILE A 107 5.14 -5.24 -7.48
N ALA A 108 4.89 -5.38 -8.78
CA ALA A 108 3.82 -6.23 -9.32
C ALA A 108 3.96 -7.68 -8.87
N ARG A 109 5.17 -8.23 -8.98
CA ARG A 109 5.48 -9.62 -8.58
C ARG A 109 5.28 -9.85 -7.09
N ILE A 110 5.77 -8.96 -6.23
CA ILE A 110 5.63 -9.10 -4.78
C ILE A 110 4.18 -8.92 -4.34
N HIS A 111 3.47 -7.97 -4.95
CA HIS A 111 2.07 -7.71 -4.70
C HIS A 111 1.17 -8.90 -5.02
N GLU A 112 1.35 -9.53 -6.19
CA GLU A 112 0.63 -10.75 -6.56
C GLU A 112 0.89 -11.89 -5.56
N LYS A 113 2.16 -12.12 -5.24
CA LYS A 113 2.58 -13.16 -4.29
C LYS A 113 1.97 -12.98 -2.91
N LEU A 114 1.92 -11.73 -2.43
CA LEU A 114 1.33 -11.37 -1.15
C LEU A 114 -0.17 -11.71 -1.10
N HIS A 115 -0.93 -11.29 -2.11
CA HIS A 115 -2.35 -11.62 -2.23
C HIS A 115 -2.59 -13.12 -2.32
N SER A 116 -1.76 -13.85 -3.06
CA SER A 116 -1.82 -15.31 -3.15
C SER A 116 -1.62 -15.99 -1.79
N GLU A 117 -0.62 -15.57 -1.01
CA GLU A 117 -0.38 -16.14 0.33
C GLU A 117 -1.53 -15.84 1.30
N PHE A 118 -2.14 -14.65 1.22
CA PHE A 118 -3.31 -14.33 2.03
C PHE A 118 -4.56 -15.11 1.62
N ARG A 119 -4.80 -15.31 0.32
CA ARG A 119 -5.87 -16.16 -0.18
C ARG A 119 -5.73 -17.58 0.35
N LYS A 120 -4.54 -18.15 0.23
CA LYS A 120 -4.23 -19.48 0.76
C LYS A 120 -4.43 -19.56 2.27
N LEU A 121 -4.00 -18.55 3.02
CA LEU A 121 -4.24 -18.51 4.46
C LEU A 121 -5.75 -18.50 4.80
N SER A 122 -6.55 -17.74 4.06
CA SER A 122 -8.01 -17.68 4.25
C SER A 122 -8.66 -19.03 3.93
N GLU A 123 -8.24 -19.71 2.86
CA GLU A 123 -8.73 -21.04 2.47
C GLU A 123 -8.37 -22.12 3.50
N ASP A 124 -7.12 -22.09 4.00
CA ASP A 124 -6.66 -23.03 5.02
C ASP A 124 -7.42 -22.81 6.36
N LEU A 125 -7.72 -21.55 6.72
CA LEU A 125 -8.55 -21.22 7.89
C LEU A 125 -10.00 -21.69 7.70
N LYS A 126 -10.59 -21.42 6.53
CA LYS A 126 -11.96 -21.84 6.20
C LYS A 126 -12.14 -23.36 6.24
N SER A 127 -11.11 -24.10 5.81
CA SER A 127 -11.10 -25.56 5.81
C SER A 127 -10.67 -26.18 7.15
N GLY A 128 -10.25 -25.38 8.12
CA GLY A 128 -9.75 -25.85 9.41
C GLY A 128 -8.41 -26.59 9.33
N GLN A 129 -7.64 -26.39 8.26
CA GLN A 129 -6.34 -27.03 8.06
C GLN A 129 -5.21 -26.42 8.89
N VAL A 130 -5.39 -25.21 9.38
CA VAL A 130 -4.41 -24.48 10.19
C VAL A 130 -5.05 -23.95 11.46
N ASP A 131 -4.29 -23.97 12.55
CA ASP A 131 -4.69 -23.35 13.80
C ASP A 131 -4.13 -21.92 13.94
N CYS A 132 -4.40 -21.29 15.08
CA CYS A 132 -3.91 -19.94 15.36
C CYS A 132 -2.38 -19.83 15.43
N GLU A 133 -1.66 -20.87 15.88
CA GLU A 133 -0.20 -20.85 15.96
C GLU A 133 0.42 -20.97 14.58
N ASP A 134 -0.15 -21.80 13.71
CA ASP A 134 0.21 -21.86 12.29
C ASP A 134 0.01 -20.52 11.59
N VAL A 135 -1.11 -19.82 11.87
CA VAL A 135 -1.36 -18.49 11.33
C VAL A 135 -0.29 -17.50 11.75
N LYS A 136 0.04 -17.42 13.05
CA LYS A 136 1.11 -16.54 13.57
C LYS A 136 2.44 -16.85 12.92
N LYS A 137 2.77 -18.13 12.76
CA LYS A 137 4.01 -18.57 12.11
C LYS A 137 4.06 -18.13 10.65
N ARG A 138 2.98 -18.32 9.88
CA ARG A 138 2.90 -17.88 8.48
C ARG A 138 2.97 -16.36 8.34
N LEU A 139 2.29 -15.63 9.22
CA LEU A 139 2.39 -14.16 9.28
C LEU A 139 3.84 -13.74 9.45
N LYS A 140 4.54 -14.29 10.46
CA LYS A 140 5.93 -13.93 10.76
C LYS A 140 6.93 -14.36 9.68
N GLN A 141 6.80 -15.58 9.14
CA GLN A 141 7.81 -16.19 8.28
C GLN A 141 7.62 -15.91 6.79
N ARG A 142 6.40 -15.57 6.36
CA ARG A 142 6.08 -15.40 4.93
C ARG A 142 5.48 -14.04 4.64
N LEU A 143 4.38 -13.70 5.30
CA LEU A 143 3.62 -12.49 4.96
C LEU A 143 4.35 -11.22 5.38
N PHE A 144 4.92 -11.15 6.58
CA PHE A 144 5.66 -9.96 7.04
C PHE A 144 6.87 -9.62 6.16
N PRO A 145 7.73 -10.58 5.76
CA PRO A 145 8.76 -10.32 4.77
C PRO A 145 8.23 -9.71 3.47
N LEU A 146 7.20 -10.30 2.86
CA LEU A 146 6.60 -9.78 1.63
C LEU A 146 5.98 -8.40 1.81
N LEU A 147 5.33 -8.17 2.96
CA LEU A 147 4.73 -6.89 3.28
C LEU A 147 5.80 -5.79 3.37
N ASN A 148 6.93 -6.08 4.01
CA ASN A 148 8.04 -5.13 4.15
C ASN A 148 8.72 -4.88 2.81
N GLU A 149 9.00 -5.94 2.04
CA GLU A 149 9.59 -5.84 0.70
C GLU A 149 8.72 -4.96 -0.22
N LEU A 150 7.40 -5.08 -0.17
CA LEU A 150 6.51 -4.22 -0.96
C LEU A 150 6.57 -2.75 -0.53
N VAL A 151 6.66 -2.48 0.79
CA VAL A 151 6.81 -1.10 1.31
C VAL A 151 8.13 -0.50 0.86
N ASP A 152 9.22 -1.26 0.96
CA ASP A 152 10.55 -0.80 0.56
C ASP A 152 10.56 -0.45 -0.94
N LEU A 153 10.00 -1.32 -1.79
CA LEU A 153 9.92 -1.08 -3.25
C LEU A 153 9.04 0.13 -3.61
N LEU A 154 7.88 0.30 -2.95
CA LEU A 154 7.02 1.47 -3.16
C LEU A 154 7.72 2.76 -2.73
N THR A 155 8.49 2.70 -1.64
CA THR A 155 9.29 3.83 -1.13
C THR A 155 10.42 4.17 -2.10
N ASP A 156 11.12 3.17 -2.62
CA ASP A 156 12.19 3.35 -3.61
C ASP A 156 11.66 3.95 -4.91
N LEU A 157 10.49 3.50 -5.39
CA LEU A 157 9.83 4.09 -6.56
C LEU A 157 9.44 5.54 -6.30
N SER A 158 8.85 5.84 -5.14
CA SER A 158 8.48 7.22 -4.77
C SER A 158 9.70 8.15 -4.75
N ASN A 159 10.76 7.75 -4.03
CA ASN A 159 12.01 8.51 -3.93
C ASN A 159 12.67 8.73 -5.30
N HIS A 160 12.64 7.71 -6.18
CA HIS A 160 13.20 7.82 -7.52
C HIS A 160 12.41 8.83 -8.37
N LEU A 161 11.08 8.80 -8.33
CA LEU A 161 10.23 9.74 -9.06
C LEU A 161 10.40 11.19 -8.56
N GLU A 162 10.53 11.39 -7.25
CA GLU A 162 10.84 12.72 -6.67
C GLU A 162 12.20 13.24 -7.15
N LYS A 163 13.20 12.37 -7.23
CA LYS A 163 14.53 12.75 -7.71
C LYS A 163 14.50 13.15 -9.18
N LEU A 164 13.81 12.38 -10.03
CA LEU A 164 13.63 12.72 -11.45
C LEU A 164 12.95 14.07 -11.64
N GLU A 165 12.03 14.44 -10.76
CA GLU A 165 11.36 15.73 -10.79
C GLU A 165 12.33 16.87 -10.43
N ALA A 166 13.15 16.70 -9.39
CA ALA A 166 14.11 17.71 -8.97
C ALA A 166 15.20 18.01 -10.03
N GLU A 167 15.42 17.08 -10.97
CA GLU A 167 16.37 17.21 -12.07
C GLU A 167 15.77 17.84 -13.34
N ARG A 168 14.45 18.12 -13.38
CA ARG A 168 13.75 18.79 -14.48
C ARG A 168 13.67 20.30 -14.29
#